data_AF-A0A838RVP9-F1
#
_entry.id   AF-A0A838RVP9-F1
#
_cell.length_a   1.000
_cell.length_b   1.000
_cell.length_c   1.000
_cell.angle_alpha   90.00
_cell.angle_beta   90.00
_cell.angle_gamma   90.00
#
_symmetry.space_group_name_H-M   'P 1'
#
loop_
_entity.id
_entity.type
_entity.pdbx_description
1 polymer ?
#
loop_
_entity_poly.entity_id
_entity_poly.type
_entity_poly.pdbx_seq_one_letter_code
_entity_poly.pdbx_strand_id
1 'polypeptide(L)'
;NIHIEPTTPGEFRPGEMRHLISDITRIRSLGFTPEVDLETGIARYLDWIRAQADVRDYFAEAKSILRSKGIVHQVQKESPQSVP
;
A
#
# COMPACT_ATOMS: atom_id res chain seq x y z
N ASN A 1 -3.36 11.04 21.04
CA ASN A 1 -2.30 10.16 20.52
C ASN A 1 -2.82 8.73 20.47
N ILE A 2 -3.05 8.20 19.27
CA ILE A 2 -3.40 6.79 19.09
C ILE A 2 -2.08 6.06 18.83
N HIS A 3 -1.73 5.11 19.69
CA HIS A 3 -0.56 4.26 19.50
C HIS A 3 -0.98 3.02 18.72
N ILE A 4 -0.36 2.76 17.57
CA ILE A 4 -0.66 1.59 16.73
C ILE A 4 0.63 0.82 16.55
N GLU A 5 0.68 -0.40 17.06
CA GLU A 5 1.81 -1.31 16.85
C GLU A 5 1.87 -1.76 15.39
N PRO A 6 3.05 -1.74 14.74
CA PRO A 6 3.18 -2.22 13.38
C PRO A 6 3.03 -3.76 13.33
N THR A 7 2.23 -4.25 12.39
CA THR A 7 2.15 -5.68 12.09
C THR A 7 3.06 -6.03 10.92
N THR A 8 3.93 -7.03 11.08
CA THR A 8 4.84 -7.53 10.03
C THR A 8 4.49 -8.98 9.65
N PRO A 9 3.47 -9.18 8.79
CA PRO A 9 2.94 -10.52 8.50
C PRO A 9 3.88 -11.41 7.67
N GLY A 10 5.02 -10.91 7.20
CA GLY A 10 5.96 -11.66 6.37
C GLY A 10 5.49 -11.90 4.92
N GLU A 11 4.39 -11.24 4.51
CA GLU A 11 3.83 -11.35 3.17
C GLU A 11 4.39 -10.29 2.23
N PHE A 12 4.77 -10.68 1.00
CA PHE A 12 5.21 -9.76 -0.04
C PHE A 12 4.82 -10.27 -1.44
N ARG A 13 4.72 -9.39 -2.44
CA ARG A 13 4.61 -9.82 -3.85
C ARG A 13 5.89 -9.47 -4.61
N PRO A 14 6.57 -10.44 -5.24
CA PRO A 14 7.76 -10.17 -6.04
C PRO A 14 7.49 -9.14 -7.13
N GLY A 15 8.42 -8.20 -7.32
CA GLY A 15 8.32 -7.15 -8.34
C GLY A 15 7.51 -5.91 -7.92
N GLU A 16 6.95 -5.86 -6.72
CA GLU A 16 6.40 -4.61 -6.19
C GLU A 16 7.49 -3.55 -5.98
N MET A 17 7.22 -2.34 -6.44
CA MET A 17 8.13 -1.21 -6.32
C MET A 17 8.17 -0.71 -4.87
N ARG A 18 9.38 -0.45 -4.36
CA ARG A 18 9.62 0.12 -3.01
C ARG A 18 9.29 1.61 -2.95
N HIS A 19 9.60 2.32 -4.04
CA HIS A 19 9.40 3.76 -4.17
C HIS A 19 8.97 4.06 -5.60
N LEU A 20 7.88 4.81 -5.75
CA LEU A 20 7.41 5.30 -7.04
C LEU A 20 7.18 6.81 -6.91
N ILE A 21 8.15 7.59 -7.36
CA ILE A 21 8.13 9.06 -7.27
C ILE A 21 8.12 9.59 -8.70
N SER A 22 7.06 10.32 -9.05
CA SER A 22 6.91 10.90 -10.39
C SER A 22 7.75 12.17 -10.53
N ASP A 23 8.61 12.22 -11.54
CA ASP A 23 9.17 13.48 -12.02
C ASP A 23 8.10 14.26 -12.78
N ILE A 24 7.73 15.43 -12.26
CA ILE A 24 6.70 16.30 -12.82
C ILE A 24 7.29 17.50 -13.59
N THR A 25 8.61 17.55 -13.83
CA THR A 25 9.27 18.68 -14.49
C THR A 25 8.62 19.04 -15.83
N ARG A 26 8.34 18.02 -16.66
CA ARG A 26 7.74 18.22 -17.99
C ARG A 26 6.30 18.75 -17.93
N ILE A 27 5.49 18.27 -16.99
CA ILE A 27 4.09 18.72 -16.89
C ILE A 27 4.02 20.12 -16.26
N ARG A 28 4.96 20.46 -15.36
CA ARG A 28 5.10 21.82 -14.82
C ARG A 28 5.44 22.85 -15.88
N SER A 29 6.25 22.49 -16.89
CA SER A 29 6.53 23.42 -18.00
C SER A 29 5.29 23.72 -18.87
N LEU A 30 4.22 22.94 -18.73
CA LEU A 30 2.92 23.18 -19.37
C LEU A 30 1.94 23.93 -18.44
N GLY A 31 2.40 24.42 -17.29
CA GLY A 31 1.60 25.22 -16.35
C GLY A 31 0.88 24.43 -15.27
N PHE A 32 1.02 23.10 -15.22
CA PHE A 32 0.46 22.30 -14.13
C PHE A 32 1.20 22.52 -12.82
N THR A 33 0.45 22.66 -11.72
CA THR A 33 0.98 22.68 -10.35
C THR A 33 0.08 21.83 -9.46
N PRO A 34 0.62 20.94 -8.60
CA PRO A 34 -0.20 20.24 -7.60
C PRO A 34 -0.87 21.24 -6.65
N GLU A 35 -2.18 21.16 -6.51
CA GLU A 35 -2.98 22.06 -5.66
C GLU A 35 -3.35 21.42 -4.31
N VAL A 36 -3.08 20.13 -4.15
CA VAL A 36 -3.48 19.33 -2.99
C VAL A 36 -2.25 18.59 -2.48
N ASP A 37 -1.84 18.90 -1.25
CA ASP A 37 -0.79 18.14 -0.55
C ASP A 37 -1.32 16.78 -0.04
N LEU A 38 -0.39 15.95 0.45
CA LEU A 38 -0.70 14.59 0.89
C LEU A 38 -1.71 14.55 2.05
N GLU A 39 -1.53 15.41 3.05
CA GLU A 39 -2.37 15.42 4.25
C GLU A 39 -3.80 15.83 3.91
N THR A 40 -3.95 16.90 3.14
CA THR A 40 -5.23 17.38 2.63
C THR A 40 -5.92 16.33 1.76
N GLY A 41 -5.16 15.67 0.88
CA GLY A 41 -5.67 14.59 0.03
C GLY A 41 -6.20 13.40 0.84
N ILE A 42 -5.44 12.95 1.85
CA ILE A 42 -5.86 11.87 2.75
C ILE A 42 -7.12 12.26 3.52
N ALA A 43 -7.19 13.48 4.08
CA ALA A 43 -8.35 13.95 4.82
C ALA A 43 -9.62 13.94 3.94
N ARG A 44 -9.56 14.51 2.73
CA ARG A 44 -10.66 14.50 1.77
C ARG A 44 -11.12 13.08 1.42
N TYR A 45 -10.17 12.16 1.23
CA TYR A 45 -10.47 10.77 0.93
C TYR A 45 -11.18 10.06 2.09
N LEU A 46 -10.74 10.32 3.33
CA LEU A 46 -11.40 9.77 4.53
C LEU A 46 -12.82 10.31 4.70
N ASP A 47 -13.04 11.60 4.45
CA ASP A 47 -14.37 12.19 4.51
C ASP A 47 -15.29 11.59 3.44
N TRP A 48 -14.77 11.37 2.23
CA TRP A 48 -15.52 10.67 1.20
C TRP A 48 -15.86 9.22 1.61
N ILE A 49 -14.91 8.46 2.18
CA ILE A 49 -15.17 7.09 2.67
C ILE A 49 -16.27 7.08 3.73
N ARG A 50 -16.23 8.02 4.70
CA ARG A 50 -17.22 8.11 5.78
C ARG A 50 -18.64 8.39 5.27
N ALA A 51 -18.76 9.02 4.10
CA ALA A 51 -20.05 9.28 3.46
C ALA A 51 -20.62 8.06 2.71
N GLN A 52 -19.87 6.96 2.58
CA GLN A 52 -20.35 5.76 1.88
C GLN A 52 -21.23 4.91 2.81
N ALA A 53 -22.37 4.42 2.30
CA ALA A 53 -23.37 3.68 3.07
C ALA A 53 -23.00 2.21 3.33
N ASP A 54 -22.29 1.57 2.39
CA ASP A 54 -21.81 0.20 2.50
C ASP A 54 -20.43 0.09 1.86
N VAL A 55 -19.41 -0.23 2.66
CA VAL A 55 -18.05 -0.47 2.20
C VAL A 55 -17.82 -1.97 2.24
N ARG A 56 -18.05 -2.64 1.10
CA ARG A 56 -17.75 -4.06 0.95
C ARG A 56 -16.25 -4.30 1.13
N ASP A 57 -15.91 -5.38 1.83
CA ASP A 57 -14.53 -5.86 1.93
C ASP A 57 -14.09 -6.54 0.63
N TYR A 58 -13.51 -5.75 -0.28
CA TYR A 58 -12.86 -6.26 -1.49
C TYR A 58 -11.45 -6.79 -1.23
N PHE A 59 -10.84 -6.46 -0.08
CA PHE A 59 -9.46 -6.82 0.21
C PHE A 59 -9.32 -8.30 0.55
N ALA A 60 -10.24 -8.86 1.35
CA ALA A 60 -10.21 -10.29 1.69
C ALA A 60 -10.35 -11.17 0.45
N GLU A 61 -11.27 -10.82 -0.45
CA GLU A 61 -11.50 -11.53 -1.70
C GLU A 61 -10.26 -11.45 -2.62
N ALA A 62 -9.75 -10.24 -2.86
CA ALA A 62 -8.54 -10.03 -3.66
C ALA A 62 -7.32 -10.78 -3.09
N LYS A 63 -7.14 -10.78 -1.75
CA LYS A 63 -6.04 -11.47 -1.08
C LYS A 63 -6.10 -12.98 -1.33
N SER A 64 -7.29 -13.58 -1.26
CA SER A 64 -7.49 -15.01 -1.57
C SER A 64 -7.09 -15.33 -3.01
N ILE A 65 -7.53 -14.50 -3.96
CA ILE A 65 -7.21 -14.66 -5.39
C ILE A 65 -5.70 -14.52 -5.66
N LEU A 66 -5.04 -13.52 -5.04
CA LEU A 66 -3.61 -13.31 -5.24
C LEU A 66 -2.77 -14.45 -4.65
N ARG A 67 -3.20 -15.03 -3.52
CA ARG A 67 -2.58 -16.22 -2.93
C ARG A 67 -2.75 -17.46 -3.82
N SER A 68 -3.96 -17.73 -4.32
CA SER A 68 -4.21 -18.89 -5.18
C SER A 68 -3.43 -18.81 -6.51
N LYS A 69 -3.12 -17.60 -6.97
CA LYS A 69 -2.27 -17.35 -8.15
C LYS A 69 -0.76 -17.34 -7.87
N GLY A 70 -0.31 -17.59 -6.64
CA GLY A 70 1.10 -17.60 -6.27
C GLY A 70 1.78 -16.22 -6.35
N ILE A 71 1.00 -15.13 -6.30
CA ILE A 71 1.51 -13.75 -6.37
C ILE A 71 1.98 -13.27 -4.99
N VAL A 72 1.30 -13.70 -3.91
CA VAL A 72 1.72 -13.40 -2.53
C VAL A 72 2.64 -14.50 -2.03
N HIS A 73 3.84 -14.11 -1.62
CA HIS A 73 4.92 -14.96 -1.10
C HIS A 73 5.07 -14.72 0.40
N GLN A 74 5.62 -15.71 1.10
CA GLN A 74 5.97 -15.63 2.53
C GLN A 74 7.49 -15.54 2.66
N VAL A 75 7.97 -14.74 3.61
CA VAL A 75 9.38 -14.81 4.01
C VAL A 75 9.69 -16.22 4.50
N GLN A 76 10.82 -16.78 4.06
CA GLN A 76 11.30 -18.04 4.62
C GLN A 76 11.67 -17.81 6.08
N LYS A 77 11.19 -18.67 6.98
CA LYS A 77 11.72 -18.68 8.35
C LYS A 77 13.14 -19.24 8.27
N GLU A 78 14.13 -18.46 8.71
CA GLU A 78 15.47 -18.99 8.94
C GLU A 78 15.39 -20.12 9.97
N SER A 79 15.84 -21.32 9.60
CA SER A 79 16.09 -22.39 10.56
C SER A 79 17.31 -22.01 11.40
N PRO A 80 17.30 -22.11 12.74
CA PRO A 80 18.42 -21.70 13.61
C PRO A 80 19.73 -22.50 13.46
N GLN A 81 19.90 -23.33 12.44
CA GLN A 81 21.03 -24.25 12.29
C GLN A 81 21.77 -24.02 10.97
N SER A 82 22.53 -22.93 10.91
CA SER A 82 23.67 -22.80 10.00
C SER A 82 24.45 -21.52 10.32
N VAL A 83 25.04 -21.47 11.52
CA VAL A 83 26.25 -20.69 11.75
C VAL A 83 27.33 -21.70 12.14
N PRO A 84 28.42 -21.85 11.37
CA PRO A 84 29.57 -22.65 11.80
C PRO A 84 30.26 -22.06 13.03
#